data_AF-A0A7K2NZ83-F1
#
_entry.id   AF-A0A7K2NZ83-F1
#
_cell.length_a   1.000
_cell.length_b   1.000
_cell.length_c   1.000
_cell.angle_alpha   90.00
_cell.angle_beta   90.00
_cell.angle_gamma   90.00
#
_symmetry.space_group_name_H-M   'P 1'
#
loop_
_entity.id
_entity.type
_entity.pdbx_description
1 polymer ?
#
loop_
_entity_poly.entity_id
_entity_poly.type
_entity_poly.pdbx_seq_one_letter_code
_entity_poly.pdbx_strand_id
1 'polypeptide(L)'
;NAVTTAEHGVIRCRAVLVATDARAAAELLPGLRVPDFHPVTVVHHTTDEPPTTGAALLLDADRGGPVAHTAQVSRVDPSRAPAGRTLVSSTVLGPPPPDLDTAVRIHLSRLYGTPTTRWET
;
A
#
# COMPACT_ATOMS: atom_id res chain seq x y z
N ASN A 1 30.26 -11.49 19.34
CA ASN A 1 29.23 -10.84 18.51
C ASN A 1 29.65 -10.92 17.04
N ALA A 2 28.92 -11.73 16.27
CA ALA A 2 29.11 -11.88 14.84
C ALA A 2 27.79 -12.29 14.18
N VAL A 3 27.64 -12.01 12.90
CA VAL A 3 26.48 -12.38 12.08
C VAL A 3 26.98 -13.33 11.00
N THR A 4 26.34 -14.49 10.87
CA THR A 4 26.53 -15.37 9.72
C THR A 4 25.58 -14.93 8.62
N THR A 5 26.12 -14.63 7.45
CA THR A 5 25.36 -14.25 6.26
C THR A 5 25.24 -15.45 5.33
N ALA A 6 24.22 -15.44 4.47
CA ALA A 6 24.03 -16.52 3.49
C ALA A 6 25.19 -16.62 2.48
N GLU A 7 25.75 -15.49 2.05
CA GLU A 7 26.71 -15.45 0.93
C GLU A 7 28.08 -14.84 1.29
N HIS A 8 28.18 -14.08 2.38
CA HIS A 8 29.37 -13.28 2.72
C HIS A 8 30.11 -13.82 3.95
N GLY A 9 29.83 -15.06 4.35
CA GLY A 9 30.43 -15.69 5.52
C GLY A 9 30.07 -14.98 6.83
N VAL A 10 31.02 -14.96 7.77
CA VAL A 10 30.82 -14.43 9.12
C VAL A 10 31.39 -13.02 9.24
N ILE A 11 30.53 -12.07 9.60
CA ILE A 11 30.90 -10.68 9.83
C ILE A 11 30.95 -10.40 11.33
N ARG A 12 32.09 -9.96 11.85
CA ARG A 12 32.20 -9.52 13.26
C ARG A 12 31.59 -8.13 13.42
N CYS A 13 30.78 -7.96 14.47
CA CYS A 13 30.12 -6.68 14.75
C CYS A 13 30.00 -6.47 16.27
N ARG A 14 29.94 -5.21 16.70
CA ARG A 14 29.65 -4.88 18.11
C ARG A 14 28.14 -4.92 18.39
N ALA A 15 27.34 -4.54 17.39
CA ALA A 15 25.88 -4.54 17.39
C ALA A 15 25.36 -4.90 15.99
N VAL A 16 24.08 -5.28 15.90
CA VAL A 16 23.37 -5.60 14.65
C VAL A 16 21.99 -4.96 14.66
N LEU A 17 21.55 -4.43 13.51
CA LEU A 17 20.18 -4.02 13.26
C LEU A 17 19.53 -5.04 12.33
N VAL A 18 18.46 -5.68 12.80
CA VAL A 18 17.63 -6.57 11.97
C VAL A 18 16.50 -5.74 11.39
N ALA A 19 16.62 -5.36 10.11
CA ALA A 19 15.68 -4.50 9.40
C ALA A 19 14.84 -5.30 8.38
N THR A 20 14.39 -6.48 8.77
CA THR A 20 13.50 -7.34 7.98
C THR A 20 12.04 -7.17 8.42
N ASP A 21 11.10 -7.80 7.72
CA ASP A 21 9.77 -8.00 8.30
C ASP A 21 9.84 -8.88 9.55
N ALA A 22 8.77 -8.88 10.35
CA ALA A 22 8.76 -9.54 11.65
C ALA A 22 8.82 -11.08 11.56
N ARG A 23 8.37 -11.69 10.44
CA ARG A 23 8.46 -13.15 10.26
C ARG A 23 9.90 -13.56 10.01
N ALA A 24 10.56 -12.90 9.07
CA ALA A 24 11.99 -13.11 8.81
C ALA A 24 12.85 -12.78 10.04
N ALA A 25 12.49 -11.76 10.82
CA ALA A 25 13.22 -11.41 12.04
C ALA A 25 13.15 -12.53 13.10
N ALA A 26 12.02 -13.23 13.21
CA ALA A 26 11.86 -14.32 14.16
C ALA A 26 12.65 -15.58 13.77
N GLU A 27 12.88 -15.79 12.47
CA GLU A 27 13.80 -16.84 11.99
C GLU A 27 15.25 -16.52 12.38
N LEU A 28 15.63 -15.23 12.33
CA LEU A 28 16.97 -14.77 12.70
C LEU A 28 17.19 -14.67 14.21
N LEU A 29 16.12 -14.45 14.99
CA LEU A 29 16.15 -14.24 16.44
C LEU A 29 15.16 -15.17 17.13
N PRO A 30 15.54 -16.44 17.40
CA PRO A 30 14.67 -17.40 18.08
C PRO A 30 14.18 -16.86 19.43
N GLY A 31 12.87 -16.95 19.67
CA GLY A 31 12.20 -16.41 20.86
C GLY A 31 11.65 -14.99 20.69
N LEU A 32 11.86 -14.35 19.53
CA LEU A 32 11.18 -13.10 19.19
C LEU A 32 9.67 -13.34 19.06
N ARG A 33 8.87 -12.60 19.83
CA ARG A 33 7.41 -12.63 19.73
C ARG A 33 6.95 -11.95 18.44
N VAL A 34 6.16 -12.65 17.64
CA VAL A 34 5.50 -12.10 16.45
C VAL A 34 3.99 -12.13 16.66
N PRO A 35 3.34 -11.00 16.97
CA PRO A 35 1.88 -10.93 17.04
C PRO A 35 1.25 -10.99 15.64
N ASP A 36 -0.07 -11.21 15.60
CA ASP A 36 -0.84 -11.15 14.36
C ASP A 36 -0.77 -9.75 13.73
N PHE A 37 -0.77 -9.71 12.39
CA PHE A 37 -0.74 -8.48 11.62
C PHE A 37 -2.15 -7.97 11.36
N HIS A 38 -2.29 -6.65 11.26
CA HIS A 38 -3.48 -6.01 10.70
C HIS A 38 -3.43 -6.11 9.17
N PRO A 39 -4.35 -6.83 8.52
CA PRO A 39 -4.33 -6.98 7.07
C PRO A 39 -4.63 -5.64 6.39
N VAL A 40 -3.90 -5.35 5.33
CA VAL A 40 -4.08 -4.18 4.48
C VAL A 40 -3.87 -4.60 3.03
N THR A 41 -4.73 -4.12 2.14
CA THR A 41 -4.56 -4.26 0.69
C THR A 41 -4.52 -2.89 0.06
N VAL A 42 -3.50 -2.63 -0.76
CA VAL A 42 -3.39 -1.41 -1.55
C VAL A 42 -3.74 -1.75 -3.00
N VAL A 43 -4.69 -1.02 -3.55
CA VAL A 43 -5.13 -1.12 -4.95
C VAL A 43 -4.67 0.13 -5.68
N HIS A 44 -4.05 -0.09 -6.83
CA HIS A 44 -3.56 0.97 -7.69
C HIS A 44 -4.42 1.04 -8.94
N HIS A 45 -4.75 2.27 -9.34
CA HIS A 45 -5.42 2.56 -10.59
C HIS A 45 -4.70 3.68 -11.33
N THR A 46 -4.77 3.68 -12.64
CA THR A 46 -4.26 4.78 -13.48
C THR A 46 -5.34 5.38 -14.36
N THR A 47 -5.26 6.68 -14.61
CA THR A 47 -6.22 7.43 -15.43
C THR A 47 -5.57 8.64 -16.11
N ASP A 48 -6.09 9.03 -17.26
CA ASP A 48 -5.81 10.28 -17.99
C ASP A 48 -6.75 11.43 -17.58
N GLU A 49 -7.86 11.12 -16.91
CA GLU A 49 -8.86 12.09 -16.42
C GLU A 49 -8.91 12.05 -14.88
N PRO A 50 -7.89 12.59 -14.17
CA PRO A 50 -7.80 12.48 -12.72
C PRO A 50 -8.90 13.28 -12.01
N PRO A 51 -9.33 12.84 -10.82
CA PRO A 51 -10.22 13.62 -9.96
C PRO A 51 -9.64 15.02 -9.63
N THR A 52 -10.49 15.98 -9.31
CA THR A 52 -10.08 17.36 -9.01
C THR A 52 -9.58 17.57 -7.57
N THR A 53 -9.40 16.50 -6.78
CA THR A 53 -8.97 16.57 -5.37
C THR A 53 -7.49 16.93 -5.18
N GLY A 54 -6.70 17.00 -6.25
CA GLY A 54 -5.30 17.38 -6.17
C GLY A 54 -4.45 16.35 -5.43
N ALA A 55 -3.41 16.82 -4.74
CA ALA A 55 -2.49 15.97 -3.96
C ALA A 55 -3.02 15.63 -2.55
N ALA A 56 -4.30 15.91 -2.26
CA ALA A 56 -4.89 15.65 -0.95
C ALA A 56 -5.17 14.16 -0.75
N LEU A 57 -5.02 13.71 0.49
CA LEU A 57 -5.52 12.41 0.95
C LEU A 57 -7.02 12.53 1.21
N LEU A 58 -7.81 11.64 0.63
CA LEU A 58 -9.24 11.53 0.87
C LEU A 58 -9.51 10.36 1.83
N LEU A 59 -10.26 10.62 2.89
CA LEU A 59 -10.63 9.64 3.92
C LEU A 59 -12.13 9.38 3.83
N ASP A 60 -12.54 8.10 3.89
CA ASP A 60 -13.96 7.76 4.02
C ASP A 60 -14.35 7.74 5.51
N ALA A 61 -14.99 8.82 5.96
CA ALA A 61 -15.46 8.94 7.34
C ALA A 61 -16.72 8.10 7.59
N ASP A 62 -17.55 7.89 6.56
CA ASP A 62 -18.85 7.24 6.66
C ASP A 62 -18.74 5.71 6.60
N ARG A 63 -17.58 5.18 6.19
CA ARG A 63 -17.31 3.75 6.00
C ARG A 63 -18.30 3.12 5.01
N GLY A 64 -18.60 3.85 3.94
CA GLY A 64 -19.58 3.49 2.91
C GLY A 64 -19.11 2.43 1.93
N GLY A 65 -17.86 1.96 2.04
CA GLY A 65 -17.30 0.92 1.20
C GLY A 65 -15.94 0.41 1.68
N PRO A 66 -15.24 -0.38 0.85
CA PRO A 66 -14.02 -1.07 1.27
C PRO A 66 -12.80 -0.14 1.42
N VAL A 67 -12.83 1.04 0.81
CA VAL A 67 -11.68 1.96 0.78
C VAL A 67 -11.68 2.80 2.06
N ALA A 68 -10.65 2.64 2.88
CA ALA A 68 -10.45 3.47 4.07
C ALA A 68 -9.90 4.87 3.69
N HIS A 69 -8.98 4.91 2.72
CA HIS A 69 -8.43 6.16 2.20
C HIS A 69 -7.86 5.99 0.79
N THR A 70 -7.75 7.11 0.07
CA THR A 70 -7.23 7.15 -1.30
C THR A 70 -6.51 8.46 -1.59
N ALA A 71 -5.50 8.43 -2.45
CA ALA A 71 -4.75 9.61 -2.87
C ALA A 71 -4.24 9.48 -4.31
N GLN A 72 -4.12 10.63 -4.99
CA GLN A 72 -3.45 10.74 -6.28
C GLN A 72 -1.94 10.86 -6.06
N VAL A 73 -1.26 9.73 -5.84
CA VAL A 73 0.15 9.71 -5.40
C VAL A 73 1.10 10.35 -6.40
N SER A 74 0.81 10.27 -7.71
CA SER A 74 1.65 10.90 -8.73
C SER A 74 1.48 12.43 -8.80
N ARG A 75 0.50 13.01 -8.10
CA ARG A 75 0.43 14.46 -7.92
C ARG A 75 1.38 14.98 -6.86
N VAL A 76 1.83 14.11 -5.94
CA VAL A 76 2.88 14.40 -4.98
C VAL A 76 4.25 14.11 -5.60
N ASP A 77 4.37 12.96 -6.26
CA ASP A 77 5.61 12.51 -6.90
C ASP A 77 5.34 12.06 -8.34
N PRO A 78 5.52 12.95 -9.34
CA PRO A 78 5.25 12.66 -10.74
C PRO A 78 6.01 11.47 -11.32
N SER A 79 7.14 11.07 -10.72
CA SER A 79 7.92 9.92 -11.17
C SER A 79 7.20 8.56 -10.97
N ARG A 80 6.11 8.56 -10.19
CA ARG A 80 5.31 7.37 -9.86
C ARG A 80 4.38 6.93 -10.98
N ALA A 81 4.21 7.73 -12.05
CA ALA A 81 3.34 7.41 -13.16
C ALA A 81 3.97 7.81 -14.51
N PRO A 82 3.61 7.12 -15.61
CA PRO A 82 3.95 7.59 -16.95
C PRO A 82 3.42 9.00 -17.22
N ALA A 83 4.08 9.72 -18.14
CA ALA A 83 3.64 11.05 -18.55
C ALA A 83 2.18 11.04 -19.05
N GLY A 84 1.39 12.04 -18.63
CA GLY A 84 -0.03 12.14 -18.97
C GLY A 84 -0.95 11.20 -18.18
N ARG A 85 -0.41 10.41 -17.23
CA ARG A 85 -1.18 9.50 -16.39
C ARG A 85 -1.10 9.90 -14.93
N THR A 86 -2.19 9.67 -14.20
CA THR A 86 -2.25 9.84 -12.75
C THR A 86 -2.36 8.49 -12.08
N LEU A 87 -1.46 8.20 -11.13
CA LEU A 87 -1.55 7.03 -10.27
C LEU A 87 -2.40 7.36 -9.04
N VAL A 88 -3.50 6.64 -8.88
CA VAL A 88 -4.36 6.67 -7.71
C VAL A 88 -4.07 5.43 -6.87
N SER A 89 -3.80 5.64 -5.58
CA SER A 89 -3.54 4.57 -4.61
C SER A 89 -4.65 4.55 -3.58
N SER A 90 -5.28 3.40 -3.39
CA SER A 90 -6.43 3.23 -2.51
C SER A 90 -6.18 2.09 -1.54
N THR A 91 -6.44 2.32 -0.26
CA THR A 91 -6.14 1.37 0.80
C THR A 91 -7.42 0.77 1.37
N VAL A 92 -7.46 -0.56 1.41
CA VAL A 92 -8.50 -1.37 2.03
C VAL A 92 -7.94 -2.00 3.31
N LEU A 93 -8.66 -1.84 4.41
CA LEU A 93 -8.26 -2.40 5.72
C LEU A 93 -9.05 -3.69 5.99
N GLY A 94 -8.36 -4.70 6.53
CA GLY A 94 -8.94 -6.01 6.79
C GLY A 94 -8.96 -6.92 5.55
N PRO A 95 -9.68 -8.06 5.62
CA PRO A 95 -9.78 -8.99 4.50
C PRO A 95 -10.44 -8.33 3.28
N PRO A 96 -9.85 -8.42 2.08
CA PRO A 96 -10.44 -7.83 0.89
C PRO A 96 -11.74 -8.56 0.49
N PRO A 97 -12.74 -7.86 -0.05
CA PRO A 97 -13.94 -8.51 -0.59
C PRO A 97 -13.60 -9.35 -1.84
N PRO A 98 -14.44 -10.36 -2.18
CA PRO A 98 -14.18 -11.25 -3.31
C PRO A 98 -14.02 -10.55 -4.68
N ASP A 99 -14.74 -9.44 -4.90
CA ASP A 99 -14.64 -8.62 -6.12
C ASP A 99 -14.01 -7.25 -5.79
N LEU A 100 -12.76 -7.31 -5.35
CA LEU A 100 -12.02 -6.17 -4.80
C LEU A 100 -11.96 -4.98 -5.76
N ASP A 101 -11.57 -5.21 -7.02
CA ASP A 101 -11.38 -4.14 -7.98
C ASP A 101 -12.69 -3.40 -8.27
N THR A 102 -13.76 -4.14 -8.57
CA THR A 102 -15.09 -3.56 -8.82
C THR A 102 -15.62 -2.81 -7.60
N ALA A 103 -15.50 -3.40 -6.40
CA ALA A 103 -15.97 -2.78 -5.17
C ALA A 103 -15.20 -1.47 -4.86
N VAL A 104 -13.88 -1.46 -5.08
CA VAL A 104 -13.04 -0.28 -4.93
C VAL A 104 -13.44 0.78 -5.96
N ARG A 105 -13.56 0.45 -7.26
CA ARG A 105 -13.93 1.41 -8.30
C ARG A 105 -15.29 2.06 -8.06
N ILE A 106 -16.30 1.28 -7.67
CA ILE A 106 -17.62 1.79 -7.31
C ILE A 106 -17.49 2.76 -6.14
N HIS A 107 -16.75 2.39 -5.10
CA HIS A 107 -16.58 3.25 -3.94
C HIS A 107 -15.82 4.53 -4.27
N LEU A 108 -14.73 4.44 -5.03
CA LEU A 108 -13.95 5.60 -5.48
C LEU A 108 -14.75 6.55 -6.34
N SER A 109 -15.67 6.05 -7.18
CA SER A 109 -16.54 6.93 -7.97
C SER A 109 -17.43 7.83 -7.10
N ARG A 110 -17.89 7.30 -5.95
CA ARG A 110 -18.70 8.05 -4.99
C ARG A 110 -17.82 9.03 -4.21
N LEU A 111 -16.66 8.57 -3.71
CA LEU A 111 -15.74 9.39 -2.94
C LEU A 111 -15.19 10.59 -3.74
N TYR A 112 -14.80 10.36 -4.99
CA TYR A 112 -14.27 11.41 -5.86
C TYR A 112 -15.35 12.19 -6.63
N GLY A 113 -16.60 11.73 -6.63
CA GLY A 113 -17.68 12.32 -7.40
C GLY A 113 -17.44 12.28 -8.93
N THR A 114 -16.70 11.29 -9.42
CA THR A 114 -16.35 11.14 -10.85
C THR A 114 -16.42 9.69 -11.30
N PRO A 115 -16.78 9.37 -12.56
CA PRO A 115 -16.74 8.00 -13.06
C PRO A 115 -15.33 7.40 -13.02
N THR A 116 -15.23 6.13 -12.59
CA THR A 116 -13.98 5.36 -12.53
C THR A 116 -13.94 4.21 -13.56
N THR A 117 -14.91 4.18 -14.48
CA THR A 117 -15.09 3.07 -15.44
C THR A 117 -13.96 2.96 -16.47
N ARG A 118 -13.29 4.07 -16.80
CA ARG A 118 -12.12 4.09 -17.71
C ARG A 118 -10.79 3.91 -17.02
N TRP A 119 -10.76 3.77 -15.70
CA TRP A 119 -9.49 3.61 -15.00
C TRP A 119 -8.89 2.24 -15.34
N GLU A 120 -7.58 2.13 -15.35
CA GLU A 120 -6.86 0.87 -15.60
C GLU A 120 -6.27 0.37 -14.28
N THR A 121 -6.11 -0.96 -14.14
CA THR A 121 -5.53 -1.62 -12.96
C THR A 121 -4.15 -2.16 -13.31
#